data_AF-A0A2D6DM27-F1
#
_entry.id   AF-A0A2D6DM27-F1
#
_cell.length_a   1.000
_cell.length_b   1.000
_cell.length_c   1.000
_cell.angle_alpha   90.00
_cell.angle_beta   90.00
_cell.angle_gamma   90.00
#
_symmetry.space_group_name_H-M   'P 1'
#
loop_
_entity.id
_entity.type
_entity.pdbx_description
1 polymer ?
#
loop_
_entity_poly.entity_id
_entity_poly.type
_entity_poly.pdbx_seq_one_letter_code
_entity_poly.pdbx_strand_id
1 'polypeptide(L)'
;VNLDVIEVHSLWHPAEVEVRNVGLADVQILVIHRDMVEEHARGGKIDWSAFSNQDIQIISPGEVYQVEVETTTVFDGHYVLVSNQGDDGVGEVRITIEYVDGDLVWTGVLSSVPSFAISGLVVGGIIWSNKDEMSKQTSDE
;
A
#
# COMPACT_ATOMS: atom_id res chain seq x y z
N VAL A 1 17.34 14.75 -8.36
CA VAL A 1 16.55 13.51 -8.51
C VAL A 1 16.06 13.14 -7.13
N ASN A 2 14.75 13.13 -6.94
CA ASN A 2 14.16 12.61 -5.72
C ASN A 2 13.67 11.20 -6.05
N LEU A 3 14.02 10.23 -5.22
CA LEU A 3 13.58 8.85 -5.39
C LEU A 3 12.55 8.59 -4.31
N ASP A 4 11.36 8.17 -4.73
CA ASP A 4 10.38 7.65 -3.80
C ASP A 4 10.22 6.15 -4.02
N VAL A 5 10.11 5.42 -2.92
CA VAL A 5 10.04 3.98 -2.95
C VAL A 5 8.58 3.57 -2.96
N ILE A 6 8.15 2.87 -4.01
CA ILE A 6 6.87 2.15 -3.96
C ILE A 6 7.16 0.81 -3.31
N GLU A 7 7.06 0.78 -1.99
CA GLU A 7 7.09 -0.50 -1.29
C GLU A 7 5.72 -1.16 -1.45
N VAL A 8 5.57 -1.92 -2.53
CA VAL A 8 4.31 -2.61 -2.80
C VAL A 8 4.23 -3.85 -1.91
N HIS A 9 3.25 -3.87 -1.00
CA HIS A 9 3.02 -4.98 -0.07
C HIS A 9 1.83 -5.87 -0.48
N SER A 10 1.30 -5.71 -1.70
CA SER A 10 0.11 -6.42 -2.14
C SER A 10 0.46 -7.78 -2.75
N LEU A 11 -0.25 -8.83 -2.33
CA LEU A 11 0.00 -10.21 -2.76
C LEU A 11 -0.93 -10.69 -3.89
N TRP A 12 -2.01 -9.96 -4.16
CA TRP A 12 -3.11 -10.45 -5.00
C TRP A 12 -3.84 -9.36 -5.79
N HIS A 13 -3.53 -8.08 -5.57
CA HIS A 13 -4.10 -6.98 -6.34
C HIS A 13 -3.00 -6.00 -6.74
N PRO A 14 -3.09 -5.39 -7.93
CA PRO A 14 -2.21 -4.27 -8.27
C PRO A 14 -2.31 -3.16 -7.22
N ALA A 15 -1.20 -2.50 -6.94
CA ALA A 15 -1.23 -1.24 -6.20
C ALA A 15 -1.51 -0.10 -7.17
N GLU A 16 -2.47 0.78 -6.82
CA GLU A 16 -2.76 1.96 -7.63
C GLU A 16 -1.84 3.09 -7.19
N VAL A 17 -1.04 3.60 -8.13
CA VAL A 17 -0.09 4.67 -7.89
C VAL A 17 -0.58 5.92 -8.62
N GLU A 18 -0.90 6.95 -7.84
CA GLU A 18 -1.19 8.29 -8.34
C GLU A 18 0.00 9.20 -8.11
N VAL A 19 0.47 9.84 -9.18
CA VAL A 19 1.49 10.88 -9.14
C VAL A 19 0.89 12.18 -9.63
N ARG A 20 0.86 13.19 -8.76
CA ARG A 20 0.34 14.52 -9.07
C ARG A 20 1.44 15.56 -9.02
N ASN A 21 1.57 16.35 -10.08
CA ASN A 21 2.45 17.50 -10.08
C ASN A 21 1.79 18.65 -9.30
N VAL A 22 2.34 18.95 -8.12
CA VAL A 22 1.87 20.05 -7.26
C VAL A 22 2.80 21.26 -7.32
N GLY A 23 3.87 21.17 -8.12
CA GLY A 23 4.84 22.22 -8.36
C GLY A 23 4.48 23.14 -9.52
N LEU A 24 5.48 23.88 -9.99
CA LEU A 24 5.36 24.89 -11.06
C LEU A 24 6.14 24.55 -12.33
N ALA A 25 6.87 23.44 -12.33
CA ALA A 25 7.67 22.97 -13.46
C ALA A 25 7.20 21.60 -13.92
N ASP A 26 7.42 21.27 -15.20
CA ASP A 26 7.16 19.95 -15.75
C ASP A 26 8.11 18.92 -15.12
N VAL A 27 7.61 17.72 -14.86
CA VAL A 27 8.40 16.64 -14.27
C VAL A 27 8.26 15.34 -15.08
N GLN A 28 9.35 14.55 -15.09
CA GLN A 28 9.38 13.20 -15.63
C GLN A 28 9.12 12.20 -14.52
N ILE A 29 8.19 11.29 -14.80
CA ILE A 29 7.83 10.17 -13.95
C ILE A 29 8.17 8.89 -14.69
N LEU A 30 8.81 7.97 -13.97
CA LEU A 30 9.05 6.61 -14.46
C LEU A 30 8.72 5.64 -13.34
N VAL A 31 7.78 4.73 -13.60
CA VAL A 31 7.46 3.63 -12.70
C VAL A 31 8.13 2.37 -13.25
N ILE A 32 9.01 1.77 -12.45
CA ILE A 32 9.89 0.71 -12.91
C ILE A 32 10.19 -0.30 -11.81
N HIS A 33 10.37 -1.57 -12.19
CA HIS A 33 10.75 -2.63 -11.27
C HIS A 33 12.13 -2.35 -10.63
N ARG A 34 12.26 -2.64 -9.34
CA ARG A 34 13.46 -2.36 -8.52
C ARG A 34 14.75 -2.84 -9.18
N ASP A 35 14.75 -4.09 -9.64
CA ASP A 35 15.94 -4.74 -10.18
C ASP A 35 16.50 -4.05 -11.45
N MET A 36 15.66 -3.30 -12.16
CA MET A 36 16.07 -2.55 -13.35
C MET A 36 16.75 -1.22 -13.00
N VAL A 37 16.67 -0.75 -11.76
CA VAL A 37 17.23 0.54 -11.33
C VAL A 37 18.62 0.39 -10.73
N GLU A 38 18.90 -0.73 -10.08
CA GLU A 38 20.13 -0.94 -9.30
C GLU A 38 21.41 -0.73 -10.13
N GLU A 39 21.43 -1.24 -11.37
CA GLU A 39 22.58 -1.12 -12.28
C GLU A 39 22.84 0.32 -12.77
N HIS A 40 21.82 1.18 -12.69
CA HIS A 40 21.83 2.55 -13.20
C HIS A 40 21.83 3.60 -12.07
N ALA A 41 21.88 3.17 -10.81
CA ALA A 41 22.03 4.01 -9.64
C ALA A 41 23.49 4.02 -9.16
N ARG A 42 24.20 5.15 -9.29
CA ARG A 42 25.59 5.32 -8.86
C ARG A 42 25.76 6.51 -7.94
N GLY A 43 26.17 6.26 -6.69
CA GLY A 43 26.49 7.33 -5.73
C GLY A 43 25.30 8.24 -5.41
N GLY A 44 24.08 7.69 -5.36
CA GLY A 44 22.85 8.45 -5.12
C GLY A 44 22.33 9.24 -6.33
N LYS A 45 22.93 9.05 -7.52
CA LYS A 45 22.44 9.60 -8.78
C LYS A 45 21.93 8.48 -9.68
N ILE A 46 20.87 8.77 -10.41
CA ILE A 46 20.24 7.85 -11.35
C ILE A 46 20.57 8.34 -12.76
N ASP A 47 21.08 7.43 -13.60
CA ASP A 47 21.33 7.71 -15.01
C ASP A 47 20.04 7.59 -15.82
N TRP A 48 19.33 8.71 -16.00
CA TRP A 48 18.09 8.76 -16.77
C TRP A 48 18.25 8.36 -18.24
N SER A 49 19.46 8.51 -18.80
CA SER A 49 19.71 8.17 -20.21
C SER A 49 19.64 6.65 -20.47
N ALA A 50 19.90 5.84 -19.44
CA ALA A 50 19.80 4.39 -19.48
C ALA A 50 18.35 3.89 -19.63
N PHE A 51 17.36 4.71 -19.26
CA PHE A 51 15.93 4.37 -19.33
C PHE A 51 15.22 4.94 -20.56
N SER A 52 15.96 5.41 -21.57
CA SER A 52 15.39 6.01 -22.78
C SER A 52 14.45 5.08 -23.57
N ASN A 53 14.53 3.77 -23.32
CA ASN A 53 13.65 2.75 -23.92
C ASN A 53 12.40 2.45 -23.06
N GLN A 54 12.29 3.04 -21.88
CA GLN A 54 11.16 2.86 -20.96
C GLN A 54 10.09 3.93 -21.20
N ASP A 55 8.89 3.69 -20.70
CA ASP A 55 7.79 4.63 -20.82
C ASP A 55 7.91 5.75 -19.77
N ILE A 56 8.64 6.80 -20.13
CA ILE A 56 8.81 8.00 -19.29
C ILE A 56 7.64 8.94 -19.56
N GLN A 57 6.88 9.24 -18.51
CA GLN A 57 5.73 10.12 -18.58
C GLN A 57 6.11 11.53 -18.15
N ILE A 58 5.66 12.53 -18.91
CA ILE A 58 5.90 13.95 -18.61
C ILE A 58 4.58 14.53 -18.11
N ILE A 59 4.56 15.08 -16.90
CA ILE A 59 3.38 15.70 -16.30
C ILE A 59 3.64 17.20 -16.03
N SER A 60 2.73 18.03 -16.50
CA SER A 60 2.75 19.49 -16.34
C SER A 60 2.17 19.90 -14.98
N PRO A 61 2.38 21.15 -14.53
CA PRO A 61 1.81 21.65 -13.27
C PRO A 61 0.30 21.40 -13.15
N GLY A 62 -0.11 20.72 -12.08
CA GLY A 62 -1.50 20.38 -11.80
C GLY A 62 -2.00 19.08 -12.43
N GLU A 63 -1.24 18.47 -13.35
CA GLU A 63 -1.60 17.20 -13.98
C GLU A 63 -1.36 16.00 -13.05
N VAL A 64 -2.07 14.91 -13.37
CA VAL A 64 -2.07 13.66 -12.62
C VAL A 64 -1.74 12.52 -13.58
N TYR A 65 -0.85 11.64 -13.15
CA TYR A 65 -0.54 10.37 -13.79
C TYR A 65 -0.94 9.23 -12.86
N GLN A 66 -1.70 8.27 -13.37
CA GLN A 66 -2.15 7.09 -12.63
C GLN A 66 -1.68 5.83 -13.34
N VAL A 67 -1.18 4.86 -12.56
CA VAL A 67 -0.74 3.57 -13.06
C VAL A 67 -0.97 2.48 -12.02
N GLU A 68 -1.36 1.30 -12.49
CA GLU A 68 -1.45 0.10 -11.68
C GLU A 68 -0.13 -0.66 -11.73
N VAL A 69 0.37 -1.06 -10.56
CA VAL A 69 1.61 -1.81 -10.41
C VAL A 69 1.28 -3.21 -9.92
N GLU A 70 1.45 -4.20 -10.78
CA GLU A 70 1.35 -5.60 -10.40
C GLU A 70 2.60 -6.04 -9.64
N THR A 71 2.40 -6.79 -8.56
CA THR A 71 3.48 -7.47 -7.84
C THR A 71 3.18 -8.94 -7.74
N THR A 72 4.13 -9.75 -8.21
CA THR A 72 3.93 -11.21 -8.30
C THR A 72 4.30 -11.89 -6.98
N THR A 73 5.06 -11.24 -6.10
CA THR A 73 5.53 -11.79 -4.81
C THR A 73 5.63 -10.70 -3.73
N VAL A 74 5.66 -11.06 -2.44
CA VAL A 74 5.90 -10.11 -1.32
C VAL A 74 7.27 -9.42 -1.35
N PHE A 75 8.21 -9.92 -2.17
CA PHE A 75 9.55 -9.34 -2.31
C PHE A 75 9.70 -8.52 -3.58
N ASP A 76 8.67 -8.53 -4.43
CA ASP A 76 8.57 -7.75 -5.65
C ASP A 76 8.37 -6.27 -5.27
N GLY A 77 9.05 -5.37 -5.96
CA GLY A 77 9.08 -3.96 -5.58
C GLY A 77 9.34 -3.08 -6.78
N HIS A 78 8.72 -1.91 -6.78
CA HIS A 78 8.82 -0.92 -7.85
C HIS A 78 9.29 0.43 -7.28
N TYR A 79 9.80 1.29 -8.15
CA TYR A 79 10.19 2.66 -7.79
C TYR A 79 9.39 3.65 -8.63
N VAL A 80 8.97 4.76 -8.02
CA VAL A 80 8.62 5.98 -8.76
C VAL A 80 9.87 6.83 -8.81
N LEU A 81 10.45 6.94 -10.00
CA LEU A 81 11.54 7.85 -10.25
C LEU A 81 10.99 9.19 -10.70
N VAL A 82 11.49 10.28 -10.11
CA VAL A 82 11.03 11.64 -10.40
C VAL A 82 12.21 12.53 -10.77
N SER A 83 12.11 13.20 -11.92
CA SER A 83 13.12 14.16 -12.39
C SER A 83 12.50 15.47 -12.87
N ASN A 84 13.13 16.59 -12.54
CA ASN A 84 12.74 17.94 -12.94
C ASN A 84 13.51 18.42 -14.20
N GLN A 85 13.65 17.57 -15.23
CA GLN A 85 14.20 17.84 -16.59
C GLN A 85 15.36 18.88 -16.80
N GLY A 86 16.10 19.29 -15.77
CA GLY A 86 17.02 20.43 -15.85
C GLY A 86 17.79 20.70 -14.56
N ASP A 87 18.79 21.58 -14.67
CA ASP A 87 19.70 21.97 -13.58
C ASP A 87 19.16 23.11 -12.70
N ASP A 88 18.05 23.74 -13.11
CA ASP A 88 17.43 24.89 -12.42
C ASP A 88 15.93 24.67 -12.20
N GLY A 89 15.46 24.99 -11.00
CA GLY A 89 14.06 24.84 -10.57
C GLY A 89 13.82 23.75 -9.52
N VAL A 90 12.66 23.80 -8.89
CA VAL A 90 12.21 22.81 -7.90
C VAL A 90 10.93 22.17 -8.43
N GLY A 91 11.01 20.90 -8.80
CA GLY A 91 9.84 20.08 -9.07
C GLY A 91 9.26 19.55 -7.77
N GLU A 92 7.94 19.63 -7.60
CA GLU A 92 7.23 19.11 -6.44
C GLU A 92 6.13 18.17 -6.91
N VAL A 93 6.15 16.94 -6.40
CA VAL A 93 5.16 15.93 -6.72
C VAL A 93 4.58 15.35 -5.45
N ARG A 94 3.29 15.02 -5.50
CA ARG A 94 2.63 14.20 -4.50
C ARG A 94 2.45 12.81 -5.08
N ILE A 95 2.91 11.81 -4.36
CA ILE A 95 2.73 10.41 -4.71
C ILE A 95 1.77 9.82 -3.69
N THR A 96 0.69 9.21 -4.16
CA THR A 96 -0.29 8.49 -3.35
C THR A 96 -0.31 7.05 -3.84
N ILE A 97 -0.19 6.09 -2.92
CA ILE A 97 -0.26 4.68 -3.23
C ILE A 97 -1.48 4.12 -2.49
N GLU A 98 -2.44 3.59 -3.25
CA GLU A 98 -3.64 2.98 -2.72
C GLU A 98 -3.54 1.45 -2.78
N TYR A 99 -3.85 0.83 -1.66
CA TYR A 99 -3.86 -0.62 -1.49
C TYR A 99 -5.29 -1.09 -1.25
N VAL A 100 -5.65 -2.22 -1.85
CA VAL A 100 -6.98 -2.84 -1.72
C VAL A 100 -7.30 -3.28 -0.28
N ASP A 101 -6.31 -3.30 0.61
CA ASP A 101 -6.46 -3.67 2.02
C ASP A 101 -7.52 -2.84 2.78
N GLY A 102 -7.85 -1.63 2.32
CA GLY A 102 -8.92 -0.82 2.92
C GLY A 102 -10.26 -1.54 3.00
N ASP A 103 -10.64 -2.26 1.94
CA ASP A 103 -11.87 -3.05 1.91
C ASP A 103 -11.73 -4.39 2.64
N LEU A 104 -10.51 -4.94 2.71
CA LEU A 104 -10.25 -6.19 3.43
C LEU A 104 -10.42 -6.04 4.95
N VAL A 105 -10.14 -4.87 5.53
CA VAL A 105 -10.39 -4.62 6.96
C VAL A 105 -11.88 -4.82 7.28
N TRP A 106 -12.77 -4.27 6.45
CA TRP A 106 -14.22 -4.40 6.64
C TRP A 106 -14.71 -5.83 6.48
N THR A 107 -14.21 -6.54 5.46
CA THR A 107 -14.56 -7.97 5.30
C THR A 107 -14.06 -8.80 6.48
N GLY A 108 -12.85 -8.58 6.97
CA GLY A 108 -12.32 -9.24 8.17
C GLY A 108 -13.17 -8.98 9.42
N VAL A 109 -13.61 -7.74 9.63
CA VAL A 109 -14.53 -7.39 10.73
C VAL A 109 -15.85 -8.14 10.60
N LEU A 110 -16.47 -8.13 9.42
CA LEU A 110 -17.75 -8.82 9.18
C LEU A 110 -17.61 -10.34 9.34
N SER A 111 -16.54 -10.92 8.82
CA SER A 111 -16.22 -12.34 8.97
C SER A 111 -15.96 -12.77 10.42
N SER A 112 -15.59 -11.83 11.30
CA SER A 112 -15.38 -12.12 12.73
C SER A 112 -16.67 -12.25 13.54
N VAL A 113 -17.78 -11.67 13.07
CA VAL A 113 -19.06 -11.63 13.81
C VAL A 113 -19.58 -13.02 14.18
N PRO A 114 -19.62 -14.02 13.26
CA PRO A 114 -20.04 -15.38 13.62
C PRO A 114 -19.14 -16.03 14.68
N SER A 115 -17.82 -15.79 14.63
CA SER A 115 -16.86 -16.32 15.59
C SER A 115 -17.10 -15.77 17.00
N PHE A 116 -17.38 -14.46 17.12
CA PHE A 116 -17.76 -13.86 18.40
C PHE A 116 -19.10 -14.37 18.92
N ALA A 117 -20.08 -14.58 18.05
CA ALA A 117 -21.38 -15.15 18.44
C ALA A 117 -21.22 -16.57 19.02
N ILE A 118 -20.47 -17.44 18.35
CA ILE A 118 -20.21 -18.81 18.81
C ILE A 118 -19.43 -18.77 20.13
N SER A 119 -18.38 -17.97 20.21
CA SER A 119 -17.56 -17.83 21.43
C SER A 119 -18.39 -17.33 22.61
N GLY A 120 -19.25 -16.33 22.38
CA GLY A 120 -20.17 -15.80 23.36
C GLY A 120 -21.19 -16.83 23.85
N LEU A 121 -21.74 -17.64 22.96
CA LEU A 121 -22.65 -18.73 23.33
C LEU A 121 -21.95 -19.80 24.19
N VAL A 122 -20.74 -20.21 23.82
CA VAL A 122 -19.98 -21.21 24.57
C VAL A 122 -19.59 -20.69 25.95
N VAL A 123 -19.00 -19.50 26.03
CA VAL A 123 -18.60 -18.88 27.31
C VAL A 123 -19.82 -18.59 28.18
N GLY A 124 -20.89 -18.05 27.59
CA GLY A 124 -22.14 -17.78 28.29
C GLY A 124 -22.78 -19.05 28.85
N GLY A 125 -22.77 -20.14 28.09
CA GLY A 125 -23.25 -21.45 28.53
C GLY A 125 -22.49 -21.95 29.76
N ILE A 126 -21.16 -21.90 29.74
CA ILE A 126 -20.31 -22.31 30.88
C ILE A 126 -20.62 -21.46 32.12
N ILE A 127 -20.72 -20.14 31.97
CA ILE A 127 -20.99 -19.22 33.09
C ILE A 127 -22.37 -19.46 33.69
N TRP A 128 -23.40 -19.67 32.86
CA TRP A 128 -24.75 -19.92 33.34
C TRP A 128 -24.85 -21.28 34.02
N SER A 129 -24.33 -22.35 33.41
CA SER A 129 -24.32 -23.68 34.04
C SER A 129 -23.65 -23.67 35.41
N ASN A 130 -22.50 -22.99 35.56
CA ASN A 130 -21.83 -22.85 36.85
C ASN A 130 -22.68 -22.06 37.88
N LYS A 131 -23.40 -21.01 37.45
CA LYS A 131 -24.31 -20.26 38.33
C LYS A 131 -25.49 -21.10 38.79
N ASP A 132 -26.10 -21.87 37.90
CA ASP A 132 -27.24 -22.73 38.22
C ASP A 132 -26.84 -23.83 39.21
N GLU A 133 -25.67 -24.45 39.06
CA GLU A 133 -25.14 -25.45 40.00
C GLU A 133 -24.87 -24.86 41.40
N MET A 134 -24.26 -23.67 41.47
CA MET A 134 -24.04 -22.97 42.74
C MET A 134 -25.35 -22.58 43.45
N SER A 135 -26.35 -22.15 42.68
CA SER A 135 -27.67 -21.76 43.23
C SER A 135 -28.39 -22.94 43.88
N LYS A 136 -28.29 -24.14 43.29
CA LYS A 136 -28.92 -25.36 43.80
C LYS A 136 -28.27 -25.85 45.09
N GLN A 137 -26.94 -25.78 45.19
CA GLN A 137 -26.23 -26.15 46.43
C GLN A 137 -26.61 -25.26 47.61
N THR A 138 -26.91 -23.98 47.37
CA THR A 138 -27.28 -23.04 48.45
C THR A 138 -28.72 -23.24 48.94
N SER A 139 -29.57 -23.91 48.15
CA SER A 139 -30.98 -24.16 48.48
C SER A 139 -31.24 -25.52 49.14
N ASP A 140 -30.26 -26.43 49.12
CA ASP A 140 -30.34 -27.78 49.72
C ASP A 140 -29.65 -27.86 51.12
N GLU A 141 -29.21 -26.72 51.68
CA GLU A 141 -28.83 -26.54 53.11
C GLU A 141 -29.95 -25.87 53.91
#